data_AF-A0A2G9TER0-F1
#
_entry.id   AF-A0A2G9TER0-F1
#
_cell.length_a   1.000
_cell.length_b   1.000
_cell.length_c   1.000
_cell.angle_alpha   90.00
_cell.angle_beta   90.00
_cell.angle_gamma   90.00
#
_symmetry.space_group_name_H-M   'P 1'
#
loop_
_entity.id
_entity.type
_entity.pdbx_description
1 polymer ?
#
loop_
_entity_poly.entity_id
_entity_poly.type
_entity_poly.pdbx_seq_one_letter_code
_entity_poly.pdbx_strand_id
1 'polypeptide(L)' 'EEELLYDIFDLWIAGQETTTITLLWGMMHLIKNPEVMHKIRTELNTVTGGNRLISLSDREHTHYLNWTIL' A
#
# COMPACT_ATOMS: atom_id res chain seq x y z
N GLU A 1 32.31 9.10 -2.70
CA GLU A 1 31.07 9.91 -2.80
C GLU A 1 30.27 9.59 -4.06
N GLU A 2 30.91 9.52 -5.24
CA GLU A 2 30.22 9.16 -6.50
C GLU A 2 29.60 7.76 -6.50
N GLU A 3 30.29 6.73 -5.99
CA GLU A 3 29.72 5.37 -5.89
C GLU A 3 28.44 5.33 -5.06
N LEU A 4 28.44 6.02 -3.91
CA LEU A 4 27.27 6.10 -3.03
C LEU A 4 26.10 6.84 -3.70
N LEU A 5 26.40 7.82 -4.56
CA LEU A 5 25.38 8.51 -5.37
C LEU A 5 24.78 7.58 -6.42
N TYR A 6 25.61 6.77 -7.10
CA TYR A 6 25.15 5.77 -8.06
C TYR A 6 24.27 4.71 -7.38
N ASP A 7 24.68 4.19 -6.23
CA ASP A 7 23.90 3.18 -5.49
C ASP A 7 22.54 3.73 -5.03
N ILE A 8 22.49 4.97 -4.55
CA ILE A 8 21.23 5.62 -4.15
C ILE A 8 20.32 5.81 -5.37
N PHE A 9 20.89 6.20 -6.52
CA PHE A 9 20.11 6.42 -7.73
C PHE A 9 19.54 5.12 -8.29
N ASP A 10 20.33 4.05 -8.30
CA ASP A 10 19.89 2.72 -8.73
C ASP A 10 18.76 2.19 -7.83
N LEU A 11 18.94 2.27 -6.50
CA LEU A 11 17.91 1.89 -5.54
C LEU A 11 16.62 2.71 -5.72
N TRP A 12 16.75 4.01 -5.98
CA TRP A 12 15.60 4.89 -6.18
C TRP A 12 14.80 4.48 -7.42
N ILE A 13 15.46 4.30 -8.57
CA ILE A 13 14.78 3.89 -9.81
C ILE A 13 14.12 2.52 -9.66
N ALA A 14 14.88 1.53 -9.17
CA ALA A 14 14.38 0.17 -9.00
C ALA A 14 13.15 0.13 -8.07
N GLY A 15 13.19 0.90 -6.97
CA GLY A 15 12.07 1.04 -6.06
C GLY A 15 10.88 1.81 -6.65
N GLN A 16 11.14 2.86 -7.44
CA GLN A 16 10.08 3.70 -8.02
C GLN A 16 9.21 2.92 -9.02
N GLU A 17 9.82 2.25 -9.99
CA GLU A 17 9.05 1.55 -11.04
C GLU A 17 8.24 0.40 -10.46
N THR A 18 8.88 -0.45 -9.65
CA THR A 18 8.24 -1.65 -9.09
C THR A 18 7.06 -1.28 -8.18
N THR A 19 7.25 -0.35 -7.25
CA THR A 19 6.17 0.08 -6.33
C THR A 19 5.03 0.77 -7.07
N THR A 20 5.33 1.58 -8.09
CA THR A 20 4.32 2.25 -8.91
C THR A 20 3.45 1.24 -9.65
N ILE A 21 4.06 0.24 -10.30
CA ILE A 21 3.34 -0.79 -11.05
C ILE A 21 2.48 -1.64 -10.09
N THR A 22 3.02 -2.05 -8.95
CA THR A 22 2.25 -2.81 -7.94
C THR A 22 1.03 -2.03 -7.45
N LEU A 23 1.20 -0.73 -7.12
CA LEU A 23 0.08 0.11 -6.69
C LEU A 23 -0.97 0.30 -7.79
N LEU A 24 -0.54 0.48 -9.04
CA LEU A 24 -1.45 0.66 -10.17
C LEU A 24 -2.36 -0.57 -10.36
N TRP A 25 -1.77 -1.76 -10.41
CA TRP A 25 -2.53 -3.00 -10.52
C TRP A 25 -3.42 -3.22 -9.30
N GLY A 26 -2.89 -3.03 -8.09
CA GLY A 26 -3.68 -3.13 -6.86
C GLY A 26 -4.92 -2.23 -6.88
N MET A 27 -4.75 -0.95 -7.22
CA MET A 27 -5.87 -0.01 -7.35
C MET A 27 -6.85 -0.40 -8.46
N MET A 28 -6.36 -0.85 -9.62
CA MET A 28 -7.21 -1.32 -10.72
C MET A 28 -8.08 -2.51 -10.28
N HIS A 29 -7.50 -3.47 -9.56
CA HIS A 29 -8.24 -4.61 -9.02
C HIS A 29 -9.28 -4.16 -7.98
N LEU A 30 -8.97 -3.20 -7.10
CA LEU A 30 -9.93 -2.67 -6.14
C LEU A 30 -11.10 -1.94 -6.80
N ILE A 31 -10.85 -1.14 -7.84
CA ILE A 31 -11.90 -0.43 -8.59
C ILE A 31 -12.85 -1.42 -9.28
N LYS A 32 -12.33 -2.55 -9.77
CA LYS A 32 -13.14 -3.59 -10.44
C LYS A 32 -13.94 -4.46 -9.47
N ASN A 33 -13.59 -4.46 -8.17
CA ASN A 33 -14.18 -5.32 -7.14
C ASN A 33 -14.68 -4.46 -5.95
N PRO A 34 -15.76 -3.68 -6.14
CA PRO A 34 -16.24 -2.71 -5.14
C PRO A 34 -16.61 -3.35 -3.80
N GLU A 35 -17.02 -4.62 -3.77
CA GLU A 35 -17.29 -5.39 -2.57
C GLU A 35 -16.02 -5.64 -1.73
N VAL A 36 -14.88 -5.90 -2.39
CA VAL A 36 -13.58 -6.03 -1.72
C VAL A 36 -13.13 -4.68 -1.19
N MET A 37 -13.28 -3.62 -1.98
CA MET A 37 -12.96 -2.26 -1.55
C MET A 37 -13.81 -1.81 -0.35
N HIS A 38 -15.09 -2.21 -0.31
CA HIS A 38 -15.97 -1.94 0.82
C HIS A 38 -15.51 -2.68 2.09
N LYS A 39 -15.15 -3.96 1.98
CA LYS A 39 -14.61 -4.73 3.12
C LYS A 39 -13.32 -4.12 3.68
N ILE A 40 -12.40 -3.72 2.81
CA ILE A 40 -11.18 -3.00 3.21
C ILE A 40 -11.55 -1.70 3.94
N ARG A 41 -12.45 -0.89 3.39
CA ARG A 41 -12.84 0.38 4.02
C ARG A 41 -13.48 0.17 5.39
N THR A 42 -14.29 -0.88 5.54
CA THR A 42 -14.87 -1.26 6.83
C THR A 42 -13.79 -1.67 7.83
N GLU A 43 -12.85 -2.54 7.43
CA GLU A 43 -11.69 -2.91 8.28
C GLU A 43 -10.92 -1.67 8.73
N LEU A 44 -10.58 -0.78 7.79
CA LEU A 44 -9.84 0.45 8.09
C LEU A 44 -10.58 1.36 9.06
N ASN A 45 -11.88 1.56 8.86
CA ASN A 45 -12.71 2.37 9.76
C ASN A 45 -12.81 1.74 11.16
N THR A 46 -12.86 0.40 11.25
CA THR A 46 -12.86 -0.30 12.53
C THR A 46 -11.54 -0.12 13.27
N VAL A 47 -10.40 -0.25 12.58
CA VAL A 47 -9.07 -0.10 13.20
C VAL A 47 -8.80 1.34 13.66
N THR A 48 -9.24 2.34 12.89
CA THR A 48 -9.05 3.76 13.24
C THR A 48 -10.16 4.33 14.12
N GLY A 49 -11.24 3.58 14.34
CA GLY A 49 -12.47 4.08 14.94
C GLY A 49 -13.15 5.19 14.12
N GLY A 50 -12.79 5.34 12.84
CA GLY A 50 -13.30 6.37 11.93
C GLY A 50 -12.83 7.80 12.23
N ASN A 51 -12.03 8.00 13.27
CA ASN A 51 -11.70 9.34 13.79
C ASN A 51 -10.27 9.79 13.45
N ARG A 52 -9.48 8.94 12.78
CA ARG A 52 -8.10 9.23 12.40
C ARG A 52 -7.72 8.53 11.10
N LEU A 53 -6.62 9.00 10.50
CA LEU A 53 -5.97 8.32 9.39
C LEU A 53 -5.25 7.05 9.85
N ILE A 54 -5.06 6.12 8.91
CA ILE A 54 -4.26 4.92 9.12
C ILE A 54 -2.77 5.27 9.26
N SER A 55 -2.06 4.53 10.09
CA SER A 55 -0.63 4.62 10.32
C SER A 55 0.06 3.26 10.12
N LEU A 56 1.39 3.24 10.02
CA LEU A 56 2.14 1.99 9.88
C LEU A 56 1.98 1.06 11.09
N SER A 57 1.74 1.62 12.28
CA SER A 57 1.48 0.85 13.50
C SER A 57 0.18 0.04 13.44
N ASP A 58 -0.74 0.42 12.56
CA ASP A 58 -2.02 -0.29 12.36
C ASP A 58 -1.88 -1.53 11.48
N ARG A 59 -0.73 -1.71 10.81
CA ARG A 59 -0.51 -2.77 9.80
C ARG A 59 -0.79 -4.17 10.33
N GLU A 60 -0.49 -4.42 11.60
CA GLU A 60 -0.75 -5.72 12.24
C GLU A 60 -2.24 -6.01 12.40
N HIS A 61 -3.11 -4.98 12.33
CA HIS A 61 -4.55 -5.08 12.50
C HIS A 61 -5.34 -4.95 11.18
N THR A 62 -4.65 -4.78 10.05
CA THR A 62 -5.27 -4.66 8.71
C THR A 62 -5.01 -5.89 7.85
N HIS A 63 -5.41 -7.06 8.33
CA HIS A 63 -5.11 -8.34 7.69
C HIS A 63 -5.76 -8.46 6.30
N TYR A 64 -7.00 -8.00 6.13
CA TYR A 64 -7.72 -8.10 4.88
C TYR A 64 -7.13 -7.18 3.80
N LEU A 65 -6.77 -5.94 4.17
CA LEU A 65 -5.99 -5.07 3.29
C LEU A 65 -4.67 -5.72 2.87
N ASN A 66 -3.92 -6.27 3.84
CA ASN A 66 -2.63 -6.89 3.55
C ASN A 66 -2.77 -8.07 2.59
N TRP A 67 -3.73 -8.98 2.79
CA TRP A 67 -3.95 -10.12 1.90
C TRP A 67 -4.47 -9.75 0.50
N THR A 68 -5.09 -8.58 0.36
CA THR A 68 -5.64 -8.15 -0.94
C THR A 68 -4.58 -7.52 -1.84
N ILE A 69 -3.62 -6.81 -1.24
CA ILE A 69 -2.61 -6.02 -1.97
C ILE A 69 -1.24 -6.73 -2.03
N LEU A 70 -0.98 -7.68 -1.12
CA LEU A 70 0.23 -8.52 -1.07
C LEU A 70 -0.11 -9.98 -1.36
#